data_AF-A0A7J6NU63-F1
#
_entry.id   AF-A0A7J6NU63-F1
#
_cell.length_a   1.000
_cell.length_b   1.000
_cell.length_c   1.000
_cell.angle_alpha   90.00
_cell.angle_beta   90.00
_cell.angle_gamma   90.00
#
_symmetry.space_group_name_H-M   'P 1'
#
loop_
_entity.id
_entity.type
_entity.pdbx_description
1 polymer ?
#
loop_
_entity_poly.entity_id
_entity_poly.type
_entity_poly.pdbx_seq_one_letter_code
_entity_poly.pdbx_strand_id
1 'polypeptide(L)'
;MNEDEAEVKGMAKEIKALSRDREGRILCKPEEWIPRCSLDILCVTTFGIDLNFLGGDGEAANGKSQDVQNTINGYLEGVSLGLERAAFPLSTRNIFPFNLDPAVKNYHKYAKLLHEHCGDIIRARKEDRKLAKSGEKPDLLDKMLALPENDLIGNLST
;
A
#
# COMPACT_ATOMS: atom_id res chain seq x y z
N MET A 1 -34.52 10.68 -4.44
CA MET A 1 -33.37 9.76 -4.36
C MET A 1 -32.17 10.64 -4.09
N ASN A 2 -31.59 10.55 -2.89
CA ASN A 2 -30.49 11.42 -2.48
C ASN A 2 -29.22 11.05 -3.27
N GLU A 3 -28.37 12.05 -3.54
CA GLU A 3 -27.08 11.88 -4.22
C GLU A 3 -26.22 10.82 -3.50
N ASP A 4 -26.17 10.88 -2.17
CA ASP A 4 -25.50 9.90 -1.31
C ASP A 4 -26.02 8.46 -1.52
N GLU A 5 -27.31 8.30 -1.80
CA GLU A 5 -27.93 6.99 -1.99
C GLU A 5 -27.56 6.38 -3.36
N ALA A 6 -27.35 7.24 -4.36
CA ALA A 6 -26.89 6.85 -5.69
C ALA A 6 -25.40 6.47 -5.67
N GLU A 7 -24.59 7.21 -4.92
CA GLU A 7 -23.15 6.97 -4.76
C GLU A 7 -22.88 5.65 -4.03
N VAL A 8 -23.59 5.39 -2.92
CA VAL A 8 -23.50 4.12 -2.19
C VAL A 8 -23.96 2.92 -3.04
N LYS A 9 -25.01 3.09 -3.87
CA LYS A 9 -25.45 2.05 -4.81
C LYS A 9 -24.44 1.81 -5.93
N GLY A 10 -23.74 2.85 -6.40
CA GLY A 10 -22.65 2.75 -7.36
C GLY A 10 -21.50 1.92 -6.80
N MET A 11 -21.02 2.29 -5.62
CA MET A 11 -19.95 1.58 -4.93
C MET A 11 -20.32 0.12 -4.62
N ALA A 12 -21.55 -0.14 -4.18
CA ALA A 12 -22.03 -1.51 -3.95
C ALA A 12 -22.09 -2.36 -5.23
N LYS A 13 -22.33 -1.72 -6.39
CA LYS A 13 -22.36 -2.40 -7.69
C LYS A 13 -20.94 -2.73 -8.18
N GLU A 14 -19.99 -1.82 -7.99
CA GLU A 14 -18.56 -2.06 -8.25
C GLU A 14 -18.01 -3.16 -7.35
N ILE A 15 -18.27 -3.12 -6.04
CA ILE A 15 -17.89 -4.18 -5.10
C ILE A 15 -18.52 -5.52 -5.51
N LYS A 16 -19.76 -5.54 -6.01
CA LYS A 16 -20.39 -6.76 -6.54
C LYS A 16 -19.69 -7.29 -7.79
N ALA A 17 -19.25 -6.42 -8.69
CA ALA A 17 -18.49 -6.80 -9.88
C ALA A 17 -17.10 -7.33 -9.53
N LEU A 18 -16.45 -6.74 -8.52
CA LEU A 18 -15.14 -7.16 -8.01
C LEU A 18 -15.20 -8.47 -7.22
N SER A 19 -16.31 -8.69 -6.52
CA SER A 19 -16.47 -9.87 -5.66
C SER A 19 -17.09 -11.07 -6.38
N ARG A 20 -17.76 -10.91 -7.53
CA ARG A 20 -18.45 -12.02 -8.20
C ARG A 20 -18.37 -12.00 -9.73
N ASP A 21 -18.17 -13.17 -10.34
CA ASP A 21 -18.22 -13.32 -11.80
C ASP A 21 -19.66 -13.26 -12.33
N ARG A 22 -19.83 -13.31 -13.65
CA ARG A 22 -21.15 -13.29 -14.30
C ARG A 22 -22.03 -14.48 -13.90
N GLU A 23 -21.44 -15.57 -13.40
CA GLU A 23 -22.15 -16.74 -12.86
C GLU A 23 -22.39 -16.65 -11.34
N GLY A 24 -22.00 -15.55 -10.69
CA GLY A 24 -22.21 -15.30 -9.26
C GLY A 24 -21.19 -15.97 -8.33
N ARG A 25 -20.11 -16.55 -8.86
CA ARG A 25 -19.00 -17.15 -8.07
C ARG A 25 -18.11 -16.07 -7.51
N ILE A 26 -17.62 -16.26 -6.29
CA ILE A 26 -16.74 -15.27 -5.65
C ILE A 26 -15.42 -15.20 -6.42
N LEU A 27 -15.12 -14.05 -7.04
CA LEU A 27 -13.89 -13.83 -7.82
C LEU A 27 -12.67 -13.64 -6.91
N CYS A 28 -12.87 -12.97 -5.77
CA CYS A 28 -11.83 -12.57 -4.85
C CYS A 28 -12.43 -12.44 -3.43
N LYS A 29 -11.76 -12.99 -2.41
CA LYS A 29 -12.27 -12.92 -1.03
C LYS A 29 -12.09 -11.51 -0.45
N PRO A 30 -12.96 -11.05 0.47
CA PRO A 30 -12.81 -9.76 1.14
C PRO A 30 -11.41 -9.49 1.68
N GLU A 31 -10.75 -10.50 2.24
CA GLU A 31 -9.39 -10.39 2.78
C GLU A 31 -8.33 -10.07 1.71
N GLU A 32 -8.62 -10.32 0.43
CA GLU A 32 -7.71 -10.13 -0.69
C GLU A 32 -7.91 -8.79 -1.41
N TRP A 33 -9.15 -8.28 -1.52
CA TRP A 33 -9.43 -7.01 -2.20
C TRP A 33 -9.55 -5.79 -1.27
N ILE A 34 -10.00 -5.95 -0.01
CA ILE A 34 -10.10 -4.81 0.93
C ILE A 34 -8.75 -4.11 1.16
N PRO A 35 -7.63 -4.83 1.36
CA PRO A 35 -6.33 -4.17 1.50
C PRO A 35 -5.91 -3.41 0.24
N ARG A 36 -6.23 -3.93 -0.94
CA ARG A 36 -5.90 -3.28 -2.23
C ARG A 36 -6.70 -1.99 -2.41
N CYS A 37 -8.02 -2.03 -2.17
CA CYS A 37 -8.86 -0.83 -2.15
C CYS A 37 -8.35 0.22 -1.14
N SER A 38 -7.94 -0.23 0.05
CA SER A 38 -7.42 0.66 1.09
C SER A 38 -6.12 1.34 0.65
N LEU A 39 -5.24 0.59 -0.03
CA LEU A 39 -4.00 1.12 -0.60
C LEU A 39 -4.26 2.10 -1.74
N ASP A 40 -5.23 1.81 -2.64
CA ASP A 40 -5.61 2.73 -3.71
C ASP A 40 -6.17 4.05 -3.15
N ILE A 41 -7.08 3.97 -2.17
CA ILE A 41 -7.62 5.15 -1.49
C ILE A 41 -6.49 5.94 -0.82
N LEU A 42 -5.59 5.27 -0.09
CA LEU A 42 -4.45 5.92 0.56
C LEU A 42 -3.58 6.64 -0.47
N CYS A 43 -3.21 5.96 -1.57
CA CYS A 43 -2.31 6.49 -2.58
C CYS A 43 -2.92 7.70 -3.30
N VAL A 44 -4.21 7.65 -3.64
CA VAL A 44 -4.91 8.77 -4.29
C VAL A 44 -5.09 9.94 -3.33
N THR A 45 -5.53 9.69 -2.10
CA THR A 45 -5.87 10.76 -1.14
C THR A 45 -4.65 11.41 -0.51
N THR A 46 -3.59 10.62 -0.27
CA THR A 46 -2.41 11.05 0.48
C THR A 46 -1.29 11.48 -0.45
N PHE A 47 -1.09 10.73 -1.53
CA PHE A 47 0.03 10.91 -2.46
C PHE A 47 -0.41 11.39 -3.84
N GLY A 48 -1.71 11.57 -4.10
CA GLY A 48 -2.22 11.95 -5.43
C GLY A 48 -1.82 11.00 -6.56
N ILE A 49 -1.46 9.75 -6.24
CA ILE A 49 -0.99 8.76 -7.21
C ILE A 49 -2.04 7.65 -7.30
N ASP A 50 -2.44 7.33 -8.52
CA ASP A 50 -3.26 6.16 -8.81
C ASP A 50 -2.36 4.98 -9.21
N LEU A 51 -2.21 4.03 -8.29
CA LEU A 51 -1.49 2.79 -8.54
C LEU A 51 -2.41 1.66 -9.00
N ASN A 52 -3.73 1.81 -8.93
CA ASN A 52 -4.69 0.81 -9.42
C ASN A 52 -4.34 -0.63 -8.96
N PHE A 53 -4.16 -0.83 -7.65
CA PHE A 53 -3.87 -2.14 -7.05
C PHE A 53 -4.99 -3.15 -7.27
N LEU A 54 -6.22 -2.66 -7.43
CA LEU A 54 -7.37 -3.43 -7.84
C LEU A 54 -7.77 -3.02 -9.26
N GLY A 55 -7.45 -3.84 -10.27
CA GLY A 55 -7.83 -3.56 -11.65
C GLY A 55 -9.34 -3.39 -11.84
N GLY A 56 -9.75 -2.78 -12.96
CA GLY A 56 -11.17 -2.46 -13.25
C GLY A 56 -12.13 -3.66 -13.26
N ASP A 57 -11.61 -4.88 -13.46
CA ASP A 57 -12.38 -6.13 -13.43
C ASP A 57 -12.09 -6.99 -12.18
N GLY A 58 -11.42 -6.42 -11.16
CA GLY A 58 -10.99 -7.17 -9.96
C GLY A 58 -9.74 -8.02 -10.18
N GLU A 59 -9.10 -7.90 -11.35
CA GLU A 59 -7.83 -8.53 -11.63
C GLU A 59 -6.71 -7.96 -10.75
N ALA A 60 -5.70 -8.79 -10.50
CA ALA A 60 -4.51 -8.37 -9.76
C ALA A 60 -3.76 -7.27 -10.52
N ALA A 61 -3.09 -6.40 -9.75
CA ALA A 61 -2.20 -5.38 -10.27
C ALA A 61 -1.20 -5.97 -11.28
N ASN A 62 -0.74 -5.18 -12.24
CA ASN A 62 0.33 -5.57 -13.16
C ASN A 62 1.47 -4.53 -13.15
N GLY A 63 2.65 -4.95 -13.62
CA GLY A 63 3.82 -4.09 -13.68
C GLY A 63 4.18 -3.44 -12.34
N LYS A 64 4.35 -2.11 -12.35
CA LYS A 64 4.81 -1.33 -11.18
C LYS A 64 3.92 -1.52 -9.95
N SER A 65 2.61 -1.62 -10.14
CA SER A 65 1.64 -1.76 -9.05
C SER A 65 1.74 -3.12 -8.37
N GLN A 66 1.99 -4.17 -9.14
CA GLN A 66 2.26 -5.51 -8.60
C GLN A 66 3.59 -5.54 -7.84
N ASP A 67 4.61 -4.85 -8.34
CA ASP A 67 5.92 -4.77 -7.68
C ASP A 67 5.83 -4.05 -6.33
N VAL A 68 5.10 -2.93 -6.27
CA VAL A 68 4.83 -2.21 -5.01
C VAL A 68 4.04 -3.09 -4.04
N GLN A 69 3.00 -3.78 -4.53
CA GLN A 69 2.19 -4.68 -3.69
C GLN A 69 3.01 -5.84 -3.12
N ASN A 70 3.84 -6.48 -3.96
CA ASN A 70 4.73 -7.55 -3.53
C ASN A 70 5.73 -7.06 -2.48
N THR A 71 6.21 -5.82 -2.65
CA THR A 71 7.13 -5.19 -1.71
C THR A 71 6.49 -4.94 -0.35
N ILE A 72 5.26 -4.41 -0.33
CA ILE A 72 4.48 -4.21 0.90
C ILE A 72 4.23 -5.55 1.60
N ASN A 73 3.77 -6.57 0.86
CA ASN A 73 3.49 -7.88 1.43
C ASN A 73 4.74 -8.50 2.08
N GLY A 74 5.87 -8.50 1.37
CA GLY A 74 7.12 -9.04 1.91
C GLY A 74 7.68 -8.24 3.10
N TYR A 75 7.41 -6.94 3.16
CA TYR A 75 7.71 -6.13 4.34
C TYR A 75 6.83 -6.53 5.53
N LEU A 76 5.51 -6.66 5.33
CA LEU A 76 4.55 -7.02 6.38
C LEU A 76 4.76 -8.44 6.95
N GLU A 77 5.18 -9.39 6.12
CA GLU A 77 5.58 -10.73 6.59
C GLU A 77 6.73 -10.64 7.60
N GLY A 78 7.74 -9.82 7.31
CA GLY A 78 8.87 -9.60 8.20
C GLY A 78 8.49 -8.88 9.51
N VAL A 79 7.62 -7.87 9.43
CA VAL A 79 7.06 -7.21 10.61
C VAL A 79 6.29 -8.21 11.48
N SER A 80 5.45 -9.04 10.87
CA SER A 80 4.68 -10.08 11.57
C SER A 80 5.58 -11.06 12.32
N LEU A 81 6.64 -11.54 11.67
CA LEU A 81 7.64 -12.39 12.31
C LEU A 81 8.33 -11.69 13.49
N GLY A 82 8.65 -10.40 13.34
CA GLY A 82 9.23 -9.58 14.41
C GLY A 82 8.29 -9.46 15.61
N LEU A 83 7.01 -9.18 15.37
CA LEU A 83 5.97 -9.08 16.39
C LEU A 83 5.72 -10.41 17.10
N GLU A 84 5.64 -11.52 16.36
CA GLU A 84 5.50 -12.86 16.92
C GLU A 84 6.66 -13.18 17.87
N ARG A 85 7.91 -12.97 17.42
CA ARG A 85 9.08 -13.16 18.28
C ARG A 85 9.05 -12.24 19.49
N ALA A 86 8.65 -10.98 19.34
CA ALA A 86 8.56 -10.03 20.44
C ALA A 86 7.52 -10.48 21.51
N ALA A 87 6.40 -11.06 21.07
CA ALA A 87 5.29 -11.50 21.92
C ALA A 87 5.64 -12.69 22.83
N PHE A 88 6.63 -13.53 22.47
CA PHE A 88 7.05 -14.66 23.30
C PHE A 88 8.16 -14.29 24.30
N PRO A 89 8.12 -14.82 25.54
CA PRO A 89 9.22 -14.73 26.49
C PRO A 89 10.54 -15.24 25.91
N LEU A 90 11.67 -14.64 26.28
CA LEU A 90 13.01 -15.04 25.83
C LEU A 90 13.29 -16.55 26.01
N SER A 91 12.72 -17.17 27.04
CA SER A 91 12.86 -18.59 27.35
C SER A 91 12.12 -19.54 26.40
N THR A 92 11.10 -19.05 25.69
CA THR A 92 10.28 -19.84 24.75
C THR A 92 10.43 -19.37 23.31
N ARG A 93 11.24 -18.32 23.06
CA ARG A 93 11.58 -17.89 21.71
C ARG A 93 12.36 -18.99 21.02
N ASN A 94 12.02 -19.22 19.75
CA ASN A 94 12.82 -20.06 18.88
C ASN A 94 14.28 -19.54 18.93
N ILE A 95 15.19 -20.36 19.46
CA ILE A 95 16.61 -20.05 19.69
C ILE A 95 17.34 -19.92 18.35
N PHE A 96 16.70 -20.30 17.24
CA PHE A 96 17.24 -20.09 15.91
C PHE A 96 17.60 -18.61 15.71
N PRO A 97 18.88 -18.29 15.40
CA PRO A 97 19.34 -16.92 15.32
C PRO A 97 18.50 -16.12 14.32
N PHE A 98 17.93 -15.01 14.78
CA PHE A 98 17.06 -14.14 13.98
C PHE A 98 17.70 -13.74 12.65
N ASN A 99 19.01 -13.44 12.69
CA ASN A 99 19.81 -13.06 11.52
C ASN A 99 20.05 -14.18 10.49
N LEU A 100 19.83 -15.45 10.85
CA LEU A 100 19.96 -16.58 9.93
C LEU A 100 18.63 -16.97 9.31
N ASP A 101 17.52 -16.40 9.80
CA ASP A 101 16.18 -16.67 9.30
C ASP A 101 16.02 -16.09 7.88
N PRO A 102 15.69 -16.91 6.86
CA PRO A 102 15.45 -16.42 5.51
C PRO A 102 14.37 -15.33 5.45
N ALA A 103 13.37 -15.38 6.33
CA ALA A 103 12.33 -14.38 6.40
C ALA A 103 12.85 -13.01 6.86
N VAL A 104 13.88 -12.97 7.72
CA VAL A 104 14.54 -11.72 8.14
C VAL A 104 15.38 -11.14 7.02
N LYS A 105 16.04 -11.99 6.21
CA LYS A 105 16.74 -11.53 5.01
C LYS A 105 15.77 -10.95 3.99
N ASN A 106 14.62 -11.60 3.79
CA ASN A 106 13.55 -11.10 2.93
C ASN A 106 12.98 -9.78 3.46
N TYR A 107 12.74 -9.66 4.77
CA TYR A 107 12.32 -8.41 5.39
C TYR A 107 13.23 -7.25 5.05
N HIS A 108 14.55 -7.40 5.25
CA HIS A 108 15.50 -6.33 4.94
C HIS A 108 15.53 -5.98 3.44
N LYS A 109 15.40 -6.98 2.57
CA LYS A 109 15.26 -6.76 1.12
C LYS A 109 14.03 -5.92 0.82
N TYR A 110 12.87 -6.30 1.35
CA TYR A 110 11.61 -5.60 1.07
C TYR A 110 11.52 -4.23 1.76
N ALA A 111 12.10 -4.05 2.94
CA ALA A 111 12.24 -2.76 3.58
C ALA A 111 13.07 -1.79 2.71
N LYS A 112 14.15 -2.29 2.10
CA LYS A 112 14.95 -1.49 1.15
C LYS A 112 14.14 -1.12 -0.09
N LEU A 113 13.43 -2.08 -0.70
CA LEU A 113 12.59 -1.82 -1.87
C LEU A 113 11.46 -0.84 -1.55
N LEU A 114 10.84 -0.93 -0.37
CA LEU A 114 9.81 -0.01 0.08
C LEU A 114 10.37 1.41 0.20
N HIS A 115 11.54 1.55 0.82
CA HIS A 115 12.26 2.81 0.93
C HIS A 115 12.57 3.42 -0.46
N GLU A 116 12.99 2.60 -1.42
CA GLU A 116 13.22 3.02 -2.81
C GLU A 116 11.91 3.52 -3.48
N HIS A 117 10.80 2.80 -3.32
CA HIS A 117 9.48 3.23 -3.83
C HIS A 117 9.02 4.56 -3.22
N CYS A 118 9.17 4.73 -1.91
CA CYS A 118 8.85 5.99 -1.23
C CYS A 118 9.74 7.13 -1.77
N GLY A 119 11.03 6.88 -1.96
CA GLY A 119 11.96 7.85 -2.55
C GLY A 119 11.56 8.28 -3.95
N ASP A 120 11.13 7.34 -4.79
CA ASP A 120 10.65 7.64 -6.15
C ASP A 120 9.35 8.46 -6.14
N ILE A 121 8.41 8.17 -5.23
CA ILE A 121 7.19 8.95 -5.03
C ILE A 121 7.54 10.40 -4.64
N ILE A 122 8.44 10.58 -3.67
CA ILE A 122 8.87 11.90 -3.21
C ILE A 122 9.57 12.67 -4.33
N ARG A 123 10.45 12.02 -5.09
CA ARG A 123 11.19 12.66 -6.19
C ARG A 123 10.25 13.12 -7.29
N ALA A 124 9.36 12.23 -7.76
CA ALA A 124 8.35 12.56 -8.76
C ALA A 124 7.50 13.74 -8.29
N ARG A 125 7.04 13.72 -7.03
CA ARG A 125 6.23 14.82 -6.50
C ARG A 125 6.98 16.16 -6.42
N LYS A 126 8.25 16.14 -6.02
CA LYS A 126 9.09 17.36 -6.01
C LYS A 126 9.28 17.92 -7.42
N GLU A 127 9.33 17.08 -8.44
CA GLU A 127 9.41 17.49 -9.85
C GLU A 127 8.08 18.10 -10.31
N ASP A 128 6.96 17.44 -10.02
CA ASP A 128 5.62 17.95 -10.33
C ASP A 128 5.39 19.33 -9.71
N ARG A 129 5.80 19.53 -8.45
CA ARG A 129 5.65 20.82 -7.75
C ARG A 129 6.53 21.93 -8.30
N LYS A 130 7.65 21.63 -8.97
CA LYS A 130 8.44 22.64 -9.70
C LYS A 130 7.71 23.12 -10.96
N LEU A 131 6.88 22.26 -11.55
CA LEU A 131 6.15 22.52 -12.79
C LEU A 131 4.69 22.97 -12.55
N ALA A 132 4.19 22.79 -11.33
CA ALA A 132 2.82 23.08 -10.94
C ALA A 132 2.44 24.54 -11.17
N LYS A 133 1.25 24.76 -11.73
CA LYS A 133 0.70 26.10 -11.94
C LYS A 133 0.12 26.65 -10.63
N SER A 134 0.17 27.97 -10.48
CA SER A 134 -0.47 28.69 -9.37
C SER A 134 -1.96 28.32 -9.29
N GLY A 135 -2.39 27.70 -8.18
CA GLY A 135 -3.78 27.39 -7.89
C GLY A 135 -4.09 25.91 -7.63
N GLU A 136 -3.14 25.00 -7.85
CA GLU A 136 -3.31 23.60 -7.44
C GLU A 136 -3.41 23.48 -5.91
N LYS A 137 -4.43 22.75 -5.46
CA LYS A 137 -4.64 22.52 -4.03
C LYS A 137 -3.56 21.55 -3.50
N PRO A 138 -2.85 21.89 -2.42
CA PRO A 138 -1.86 21.00 -1.82
C PRO A 138 -2.55 19.82 -1.11
N ASP A 139 -2.05 18.61 -1.33
CA ASP A 139 -2.44 17.39 -0.62
C ASP A 139 -1.57 17.14 0.62
N LEU A 140 -1.66 15.94 1.22
CA LEU A 140 -0.90 15.63 2.44
C LEU A 140 0.60 15.54 2.16
N LEU A 141 1.01 14.87 1.07
CA LEU A 141 2.41 14.76 0.70
C LEU A 141 3.04 16.14 0.49
N ASP A 142 2.33 17.07 -0.15
CA ASP A 142 2.82 18.44 -0.36
C ASP A 142 3.13 19.18 0.94
N LYS A 143 2.30 18.99 1.96
CA LYS A 143 2.52 19.58 3.29
C LYS A 143 3.73 18.96 3.97
N MET A 144 4.02 17.69 3.67
CA MET A 144 5.14 16.96 4.25
C MET A 144 6.46 17.23 3.52
N LEU A 145 6.47 17.72 2.27
CA LEU A 145 7.69 17.93 1.47
C LEU A 145 8.75 18.83 2.13
N ALA A 146 8.36 19.64 3.12
CA ALA A 146 9.27 20.46 3.92
C ALA A 146 10.13 19.65 4.91
N LEU A 147 9.74 18.42 5.22
CA LEU A 147 10.47 17.53 6.11
C LEU A 147 11.77 17.01 5.46
N PRO A 148 12.78 16.65 6.28
CA PRO A 148 13.95 15.91 5.80
C PRO A 148 13.57 14.63 5.04
N GLU A 149 14.38 14.25 4.05
CA GLU A 149 14.08 13.09 3.19
C GLU A 149 13.94 11.78 3.98
N ASN A 150 14.78 11.57 5.00
CA ASN A 150 14.67 10.39 5.87
C ASN A 150 13.36 10.37 6.66
N ASP A 151 12.91 11.53 7.14
CA ASP A 151 11.65 11.64 7.89
C ASP A 151 10.45 11.46 6.96
N LEU A 152 10.52 12.01 5.74
CA LEU A 152 9.53 11.76 4.70
C LEU A 152 9.40 10.27 4.42
N ILE A 153 10.51 9.60 4.09
CA ILE A 153 10.46 8.18 3.74
C ILE A 153 9.98 7.36 4.94
N GLY A 154 10.42 7.70 6.15
CA GLY A 154 9.92 7.10 7.39
C GLY A 154 8.40 7.18 7.49
N ASN A 155 7.84 8.39 7.36
CA ASN A 155 6.38 8.61 7.44
C ASN A 155 5.60 7.96 6.28
N LEU A 156 6.19 7.81 5.09
CA LEU A 156 5.54 7.10 3.99
C LEU A 156 5.57 5.57 4.16
N SER A 157 6.54 5.05 4.93
CA SER A 157 6.75 3.60 5.12
C SER A 157 5.98 3.03 6.32
N THR A 158 5.43 3.88 7.18
CA THR A 158 4.73 3.53 8.44
C THR A 158 3.28 3.96 8.41
#